data_AF-A0A233HPE8-F1
#
_entry.id   AF-A0A233HPE8-F1
#
_cell.length_a   1.000
_cell.length_b   1.000
_cell.length_c   1.000
_cell.angle_alpha   90.00
_cell.angle_beta   90.00
_cell.angle_gamma   90.00
#
_symmetry.space_group_name_H-M   'P 1'
#
loop_
_entity.id
_entity.type
_entity.pdbx_description
1 polymer ?
#
loop_
_entity_poly.entity_id
_entity_poly.type
_entity_poly.pdbx_seq_one_letter_code
_entity_poly.pdbx_strand_id
1 'polypeptide(L)'
;MEFINKTKNQHFISQVEQKLNASVNNPRKIYSFTLGDREEYKLNLDCPKGVSIENNLSLNDLFSFDVIRSNPERYNFEGLFGKYEKLIKNNTESLLMKIKENDSDIKNEILNIFVLKMVNFARNPFSIQKVLNTFPSLLTMYPLDSKFEKIFDKVLSGKKPHQQYLCNELGITEDIYRDWLTIIFMLLTPFDSSGINILEHSVKSLCESKDNMIFINIYTYDEQCCLLSDRGFSNPIPDCEHMAWNFNLFAKGFIQYMFADWRSFIPENTPNKYIEGIKRKNKKLNVCTHHNDYEQLEIYNKNVVYQCYKKVYCSSSAIYG
;
A
#
# COMPACT_ATOMS: atom_id res chain seq x y z
N MET A 1 22.64 1.24 -0.33
CA MET A 1 21.45 0.61 -0.92
C MET A 1 21.92 -0.55 -1.76
N GLU A 2 21.53 -1.75 -1.40
CA GLU A 2 22.01 -3.00 -2.00
C GLU A 2 20.88 -3.63 -2.80
N PHE A 3 21.09 -3.79 -4.11
CA PHE A 3 20.13 -4.41 -5.01
C PHE A 3 20.37 -5.92 -5.17
N ILE A 4 21.40 -6.49 -4.54
CA ILE A 4 21.77 -7.88 -4.69
C ILE A 4 21.44 -8.62 -3.40
N ASN A 5 20.66 -9.69 -3.48
CA ASN A 5 20.46 -10.61 -2.35
C ASN A 5 19.94 -11.97 -2.84
N LYS A 6 19.64 -12.87 -1.90
CA LYS A 6 19.22 -14.26 -2.18
C LYS A 6 17.69 -14.47 -2.14
N THR A 7 16.91 -13.42 -1.91
CA THR A 7 15.46 -13.51 -1.70
C THR A 7 14.76 -13.90 -2.99
N LYS A 8 14.20 -15.12 -3.01
CA LYS A 8 13.43 -15.66 -4.13
C LYS A 8 11.93 -15.43 -3.95
N ASN A 9 11.36 -15.83 -2.82
CA ASN A 9 9.95 -15.62 -2.55
C ASN A 9 9.74 -14.17 -2.11
N GLN A 10 9.08 -13.38 -2.95
CA GLN A 10 9.01 -11.93 -2.81
C GLN A 10 7.56 -11.49 -2.62
N HIS A 11 7.32 -10.80 -1.50
CA HIS A 11 5.98 -10.45 -1.03
C HIS A 11 5.52 -9.13 -1.64
N PHE A 12 4.32 -9.12 -2.21
CA PHE A 12 3.68 -7.89 -2.69
C PHE A 12 2.78 -7.23 -1.63
N ILE A 13 2.40 -7.99 -0.60
CA ILE A 13 1.96 -7.46 0.70
C ILE A 13 2.88 -8.04 1.78
N SER A 14 3.57 -7.17 2.51
CA SER A 14 4.64 -7.59 3.43
C SER A 14 4.19 -8.63 4.43
N GLN A 15 5.10 -9.53 4.82
CA GLN A 15 4.82 -10.47 5.90
C GLN A 15 4.53 -9.75 7.22
N VAL A 16 5.12 -8.58 7.46
CA VAL A 16 4.89 -7.80 8.69
C VAL A 16 3.44 -7.32 8.75
N GLU A 17 2.89 -6.85 7.63
CA GLU A 17 1.48 -6.46 7.52
C GLU A 17 0.52 -7.63 7.68
N GLN A 18 0.84 -8.78 7.07
CA GLN A 18 0.07 -9.99 7.26
C GLN A 18 0.10 -10.46 8.72
N LYS A 19 1.24 -10.30 9.42
CA LYS A 19 1.38 -10.63 10.86
C LYS A 19 0.53 -9.74 11.75
N LEU A 20 0.35 -8.45 11.41
CA LEU A 20 -0.58 -7.56 12.11
C LEU A 20 -2.05 -8.00 11.97
N ASN A 21 -2.33 -8.91 11.02
CA ASN A 21 -3.65 -9.49 10.74
C ASN A 21 -3.69 -11.00 10.97
N ALA A 22 -2.65 -11.57 11.58
CA ALA A 22 -2.56 -13.01 11.80
C ALA A 22 -3.57 -13.48 12.84
N SER A 23 -3.85 -14.79 12.82
CA SER A 23 -4.67 -15.41 13.85
C SER A 23 -4.04 -15.24 15.23
N VAL A 24 -4.85 -14.89 16.21
CA VAL A 24 -4.44 -14.79 17.63
C VAL A 24 -3.79 -16.10 18.10
N ASN A 25 -4.28 -17.24 17.62
CA ASN A 25 -3.77 -18.56 18.00
C ASN A 25 -2.44 -18.93 17.31
N ASN A 26 -2.11 -18.28 16.18
CA ASN A 26 -0.89 -18.57 15.45
C ASN A 26 -0.44 -17.35 14.61
N PRO A 27 0.57 -16.58 15.08
CA PRO A 27 1.02 -15.36 14.40
C PRO A 27 1.75 -15.62 13.08
N ARG A 28 1.95 -16.88 12.67
CA ARG A 28 2.50 -17.26 11.36
C ARG A 28 1.42 -17.59 10.34
N LYS A 29 0.15 -17.55 10.73
CA LYS A 29 -0.98 -17.91 9.89
C LYS A 29 -2.04 -16.83 9.85
N ILE A 30 -2.71 -16.75 8.72
CA ILE A 30 -3.85 -15.86 8.49
C ILE A 30 -4.96 -16.67 7.82
N TYR A 31 -6.23 -16.38 8.10
CA TYR A 31 -7.32 -17.00 7.36
C TYR A 31 -7.43 -16.35 5.99
N SER A 32 -7.63 -17.15 4.95
CA SER A 32 -7.78 -16.70 3.58
C SER A 32 -9.15 -17.14 3.07
N PHE A 33 -9.79 -16.24 2.33
CA PHE A 33 -11.11 -16.45 1.78
C PHE A 33 -11.09 -16.12 0.30
N THR A 34 -11.48 -17.08 -0.53
CA THR A 34 -11.63 -16.86 -1.96
C THR A 34 -12.99 -16.22 -2.25
N LEU A 35 -12.98 -15.18 -3.09
CA LEU A 35 -14.19 -14.55 -3.57
C LEU A 35 -15.02 -15.53 -4.41
N GLY A 36 -16.24 -15.81 -3.96
CA GLY A 36 -17.21 -16.62 -4.69
C GLY A 36 -18.14 -15.77 -5.56
N ASP A 37 -18.74 -14.74 -4.96
CA ASP A 37 -19.65 -13.81 -5.64
C ASP A 37 -19.40 -12.39 -5.11
N ARG A 38 -19.21 -11.44 -6.03
CA ARG A 38 -18.85 -10.06 -5.71
C ARG A 38 -20.05 -9.21 -5.32
N GLU A 39 -21.19 -9.41 -5.97
CA GLU A 39 -22.41 -8.62 -5.74
C GLU A 39 -23.12 -9.07 -4.47
N GLU A 40 -23.04 -10.36 -4.17
CA GLU A 40 -23.62 -10.96 -2.97
C GLU A 40 -22.64 -11.05 -1.80
N TYR A 41 -21.43 -10.48 -1.95
CA TYR A 41 -20.34 -10.52 -0.95
C TYR A 41 -20.00 -11.94 -0.45
N LYS A 42 -20.17 -12.97 -1.29
CA LYS A 42 -19.96 -14.36 -0.89
C LYS A 42 -18.48 -14.71 -0.90
N LEU A 43 -18.02 -15.23 0.23
CA LEU A 43 -16.64 -15.65 0.47
C LEU A 43 -16.59 -17.12 0.88
N ASN A 44 -15.60 -17.85 0.37
CA ASN A 44 -15.35 -19.24 0.73
C ASN A 44 -14.06 -19.33 1.54
N LEU A 45 -14.12 -19.87 2.76
CA LEU A 45 -12.94 -20.11 3.58
C LEU A 45 -12.04 -21.16 2.92
N ASP A 46 -10.78 -20.81 2.63
CA ASP A 46 -9.86 -21.70 1.93
C ASP A 46 -9.33 -22.83 2.83
N CYS A 47 -9.07 -22.53 4.10
CA CYS A 47 -8.47 -23.47 5.05
C CYS A 47 -8.88 -23.16 6.49
N PRO A 48 -9.56 -24.10 7.19
CA PRO A 48 -9.94 -23.93 8.60
C PRO A 48 -8.76 -23.77 9.56
N LYS A 49 -7.52 -24.09 9.13
CA LYS A 49 -6.30 -23.93 9.93
C LYS A 49 -5.51 -22.67 9.58
N GLY A 50 -6.02 -21.82 8.69
CA GLY A 50 -5.30 -20.70 8.10
C GLY A 50 -4.18 -21.11 7.13
N VAL A 51 -3.73 -20.16 6.33
CA VAL A 51 -2.61 -20.30 5.38
C VAL A 51 -1.33 -19.72 5.97
N SER A 52 -0.16 -20.22 5.55
CA SER A 52 1.13 -19.73 6.02
C SER A 52 1.45 -18.37 5.42
N ILE A 53 1.76 -17.38 6.26
CA ILE A 53 2.15 -16.02 5.83
C ILE A 53 3.43 -16.05 4.99
N GLU A 54 4.33 -17.00 5.26
CA GLU A 54 5.65 -17.06 4.61
C GLU A 54 5.56 -17.23 3.09
N ASN A 55 4.48 -17.83 2.58
CA ASN A 55 4.24 -18.13 1.17
C ASN A 55 2.95 -17.46 0.63
N ASN A 56 2.32 -16.60 1.43
CA ASN A 56 1.07 -15.94 1.07
C ASN A 56 1.34 -14.52 0.56
N LEU A 57 0.57 -14.09 -0.45
CA LEU A 57 0.74 -12.78 -1.10
C LEU A 57 2.18 -12.54 -1.58
N SER A 58 2.77 -13.57 -2.17
CA SER A 58 4.13 -13.59 -2.68
C SER A 58 4.24 -14.39 -3.97
N LEU A 59 5.22 -14.06 -4.79
CA LEU A 59 5.58 -14.82 -5.98
C LEU A 59 7.11 -14.97 -6.04
N ASN A 60 7.57 -16.03 -6.68
CA ASN A 60 9.00 -16.27 -6.84
C ASN A 60 9.59 -15.32 -7.89
N ASP A 61 10.64 -14.60 -7.51
CA ASP A 61 11.41 -13.70 -8.35
C ASP A 61 10.60 -12.53 -8.96
N LEU A 62 9.45 -12.17 -8.34
CA LEU A 62 8.52 -11.12 -8.79
C LEU A 62 9.13 -9.73 -9.06
N PHE A 63 10.15 -9.38 -8.30
CA PHE A 63 10.87 -8.12 -8.34
C PHE A 63 12.35 -8.34 -8.66
N SER A 64 12.72 -9.55 -9.09
CA SER A 64 14.06 -9.88 -9.55
C SER A 64 14.22 -9.44 -11.01
N PHE A 65 15.25 -8.64 -11.28
CA PHE A 65 15.48 -8.06 -12.60
C PHE A 65 16.80 -8.49 -13.26
N ASP A 66 17.70 -9.18 -12.54
CA ASP A 66 18.85 -9.85 -13.15
C ASP A 66 19.22 -11.09 -12.33
N VAL A 67 18.93 -12.28 -12.86
CA VAL A 67 19.12 -13.57 -12.19
C VAL A 67 20.33 -14.29 -12.77
N ILE A 68 21.37 -14.44 -11.95
CA ILE A 68 22.60 -15.15 -12.32
C ILE A 68 22.38 -16.64 -12.02
N ARG A 69 22.05 -17.46 -13.03
CA ARG A 69 21.64 -18.87 -12.84
C ARG A 69 22.60 -19.74 -12.00
N SER A 70 23.89 -19.45 -12.01
CA SER A 70 24.92 -20.18 -11.24
C SER A 70 25.15 -19.63 -9.81
N ASN A 71 24.49 -18.54 -9.43
CA ASN A 71 24.63 -17.89 -8.14
C ASN A 71 23.26 -17.84 -7.43
N PRO A 72 23.16 -18.15 -6.13
CA PRO A 72 21.94 -17.87 -5.36
C PRO A 72 21.59 -16.38 -5.29
N GLU A 73 22.49 -15.47 -5.64
CA GLU A 73 22.23 -14.04 -5.67
C GLU A 73 21.53 -13.60 -6.97
N ARG A 74 20.68 -12.59 -6.81
CA ARG A 74 19.97 -11.94 -7.90
C ARG A 74 19.87 -10.46 -7.60
N TYR A 75 19.78 -9.66 -8.66
CA TYR A 75 19.41 -8.26 -8.51
C TYR A 75 17.89 -8.16 -8.34
N ASN A 76 17.42 -7.52 -7.28
CA ASN A 76 16.01 -7.31 -6.98
C ASN A 76 15.76 -6.07 -6.11
N PHE A 77 14.48 -5.76 -5.87
CA PHE A 77 14.03 -4.59 -5.10
C PHE A 77 13.78 -4.83 -3.60
N GLU A 78 14.09 -6.01 -3.05
CA GLU A 78 13.76 -6.32 -1.64
C GLU A 78 14.42 -5.37 -0.64
N GLY A 79 15.63 -4.89 -0.94
CA GLY A 79 16.29 -3.88 -0.13
C GLY A 79 15.55 -2.54 -0.11
N LEU A 80 14.85 -2.18 -1.20
CA LEU A 80 14.00 -0.98 -1.26
C LEU A 80 12.77 -1.16 -0.36
N PHE A 81 12.09 -2.30 -0.46
CA PHE A 81 10.90 -2.58 0.33
C PHE A 81 11.23 -2.75 1.82
N GLY A 82 12.33 -3.42 2.15
CA GLY A 82 12.74 -3.67 3.53
C GLY A 82 12.98 -2.39 4.35
N LYS A 83 13.38 -1.27 3.71
CA LYS A 83 13.48 0.07 4.36
C LYS A 83 12.15 0.47 5.02
N TYR A 84 11.05 0.13 4.35
CA TYR A 84 9.69 0.47 4.71
C TYR A 84 9.09 -0.56 5.67
N GLU A 85 9.17 -1.84 5.30
CA GLU A 85 8.53 -2.92 6.06
C GLU A 85 8.97 -3.01 7.52
N LYS A 86 10.24 -2.68 7.82
CA LYS A 86 10.77 -2.66 9.19
C LYS A 86 10.08 -1.63 10.10
N LEU A 87 9.39 -0.64 9.53
CA LEU A 87 8.78 0.47 10.26
C LEU A 87 7.27 0.30 10.47
N ILE A 88 6.59 -0.58 9.73
CA ILE A 88 5.11 -0.63 9.75
C ILE A 88 4.55 -1.02 11.11
N LYS A 89 5.15 -2.03 11.74
CA LYS A 89 4.73 -2.50 13.07
C LYS A 89 4.88 -1.39 14.10
N ASN A 90 6.08 -0.79 14.18
CA ASN A 90 6.38 0.24 15.17
C ASN A 90 5.52 1.49 14.98
N ASN A 91 5.30 1.96 13.74
CA ASN A 91 4.41 3.10 13.49
C ASN A 91 2.96 2.77 13.87
N THR A 92 2.50 1.55 13.60
CA THR A 92 1.14 1.12 13.95
C THR A 92 0.96 1.06 15.47
N GLU A 93 1.88 0.41 16.18
CA GLU A 93 1.84 0.30 17.64
C GLU A 93 1.96 1.67 18.31
N SER A 94 2.86 2.53 17.83
CA SER A 94 3.01 3.92 18.29
C SER A 94 1.73 4.72 18.08
N LEU A 95 1.12 4.64 16.90
CA LEU A 95 -0.13 5.33 16.59
C LEU A 95 -1.26 4.91 17.54
N LEU A 96 -1.45 3.60 17.74
CA LEU A 96 -2.51 3.08 18.61
C LEU A 96 -2.29 3.48 20.08
N MET A 97 -1.04 3.48 20.55
CA MET A 97 -0.69 3.95 21.90
C MET A 97 -1.03 5.42 22.07
N LYS A 98 -0.58 6.27 21.14
CA LYS A 98 -0.84 7.72 21.16
C LYS A 98 -2.33 8.05 21.09
N ILE A 99 -3.10 7.33 20.28
CA ILE A 99 -4.56 7.48 20.22
C ILE A 99 -5.19 7.18 21.59
N LYS A 100 -4.78 6.08 22.23
CA LYS A 100 -5.28 5.71 23.56
C LYS A 100 -4.95 6.76 24.63
N GLU A 101 -3.81 7.43 24.49
CA GLU A 101 -3.35 8.49 25.39
C GLU A 101 -3.89 9.88 25.03
N ASN A 102 -4.71 10.00 23.98
CA ASN A 102 -5.15 11.28 23.40
C ASN A 102 -3.99 12.23 23.03
N ASP A 103 -2.85 11.66 22.63
CA ASP A 103 -1.72 12.43 22.11
C ASP A 103 -2.02 12.94 20.69
N SER A 104 -1.80 14.23 20.48
CA SER A 104 -2.01 14.90 19.21
C SER A 104 -0.80 14.82 18.27
N ASP A 105 0.38 14.41 18.77
CA ASP A 105 1.60 14.25 17.97
C ASP A 105 1.65 12.90 17.25
N ILE A 106 0.69 12.66 16.36
CA ILE A 106 0.53 11.41 15.58
C ILE A 106 0.85 11.56 14.08
N LYS A 107 1.30 12.76 13.68
CA LYS A 107 1.52 13.11 12.27
C LYS A 107 2.55 12.18 11.61
N ASN A 108 3.65 11.89 12.30
CA ASN A 108 4.72 11.09 11.73
C ASN A 108 4.27 9.65 11.47
N GLU A 109 3.57 9.03 12.42
CA GLU A 109 3.03 7.68 12.28
C GLU A 109 2.05 7.59 11.11
N ILE A 110 1.11 8.55 11.02
CA ILE A 110 0.11 8.59 9.95
C ILE A 110 0.77 8.72 8.57
N LEU A 111 1.75 9.62 8.42
CA LEU A 111 2.44 9.82 7.15
C LEU A 111 3.30 8.61 6.78
N ASN A 112 4.03 8.06 7.75
CA ASN A 112 4.82 6.85 7.53
C ASN A 112 3.93 5.70 7.10
N ILE A 113 2.82 5.43 7.81
CA ILE A 113 1.85 4.40 7.42
C ILE A 113 1.36 4.62 5.99
N PHE A 114 1.02 5.86 5.61
CA PHE A 114 0.59 6.14 4.24
C PHE A 114 1.66 5.80 3.20
N VAL A 115 2.91 6.23 3.41
CA VAL A 115 4.04 5.87 2.51
C VAL A 115 4.17 4.36 2.38
N LEU A 116 4.13 3.63 3.49
CA LEU A 116 4.24 2.17 3.54
C LEU A 116 3.11 1.50 2.73
N LYS A 117 1.88 1.99 2.87
CA LYS A 117 0.72 1.50 2.11
C LYS A 117 0.83 1.82 0.63
N MET A 118 1.38 2.98 0.27
CA MET A 118 1.63 3.32 -1.13
C MET A 118 2.75 2.49 -1.75
N VAL A 119 3.76 2.06 -0.98
CA VAL A 119 4.76 1.08 -1.44
C VAL A 119 4.08 -0.25 -1.78
N ASN A 120 3.19 -0.74 -0.91
CA ASN A 120 2.41 -1.95 -1.19
C ASN A 120 1.57 -1.79 -2.47
N PHE A 121 0.88 -0.66 -2.63
CA PHE A 121 0.14 -0.35 -3.86
C PHE A 121 1.04 -0.41 -5.10
N ALA A 122 2.20 0.25 -5.06
CA ALA A 122 3.13 0.30 -6.19
C ALA A 122 3.67 -1.08 -6.59
N ARG A 123 3.94 -1.95 -5.61
CA ARG A 123 4.48 -3.30 -5.84
C ARG A 123 3.42 -4.40 -5.94
N ASN A 124 2.13 -4.07 -5.86
CA ASN A 124 1.08 -5.09 -5.94
C ASN A 124 0.81 -5.48 -7.40
N PRO A 125 0.98 -6.76 -7.79
CA PRO A 125 0.75 -7.19 -9.16
C PRO A 125 -0.70 -7.00 -9.63
N PHE A 126 -1.66 -7.00 -8.70
CA PHE A 126 -3.07 -6.76 -9.00
C PHE A 126 -3.41 -5.27 -9.15
N SER A 127 -2.41 -4.39 -9.02
CA SER A 127 -2.52 -2.94 -9.21
C SER A 127 -1.66 -2.42 -10.37
N ILE A 128 -0.98 -3.28 -11.14
CA ILE A 128 -0.03 -2.88 -12.20
C ILE A 128 -0.60 -1.81 -13.12
N GLN A 129 -1.78 -2.05 -13.71
CA GLN A 129 -2.39 -1.10 -14.63
C GLN A 129 -2.66 0.26 -13.96
N LYS A 130 -3.14 0.25 -12.71
CA LYS A 130 -3.40 1.48 -11.96
C LYS A 130 -2.09 2.22 -11.67
N VAL A 131 -1.02 1.51 -11.34
CA VAL A 131 0.33 2.08 -11.12
C VAL A 131 0.88 2.71 -12.40
N LEU A 132 0.81 2.01 -13.54
CA LEU A 132 1.23 2.54 -14.84
C LEU A 132 0.46 3.81 -15.23
N ASN A 133 -0.86 3.83 -15.00
CA ASN A 133 -1.70 4.99 -15.28
C ASN A 133 -1.45 6.15 -14.31
N THR A 134 -0.99 5.88 -13.09
CA THR A 134 -0.73 6.91 -12.06
C THR A 134 0.62 7.59 -12.29
N PHE A 135 1.63 6.85 -12.74
CA PHE A 135 3.00 7.36 -12.90
C PHE A 135 3.58 7.21 -14.32
N PRO A 136 2.83 7.56 -15.38
CA PRO A 136 3.28 7.32 -16.75
C PRO A 136 4.56 8.10 -17.11
N SER A 137 4.74 9.29 -16.51
CA SER A 137 5.91 10.14 -16.75
C SER A 137 7.24 9.51 -16.28
N LEU A 138 7.21 8.53 -15.37
CA LEU A 138 8.43 7.87 -14.91
C LEU A 138 9.03 6.93 -15.96
N LEU A 139 8.23 6.47 -16.94
CA LEU A 139 8.70 5.60 -18.02
C LEU A 139 9.62 6.32 -19.02
N THR A 140 9.54 7.64 -19.09
CA THR A 140 10.37 8.47 -19.98
C THR A 140 11.62 9.03 -19.29
N MET A 141 11.85 8.66 -18.03
CA MET A 141 13.00 9.13 -17.24
C MET A 141 14.16 8.14 -17.32
N TYR A 142 15.38 8.67 -17.16
CA TYR A 142 16.60 7.87 -17.13
C TYR A 142 17.58 8.46 -16.10
N PRO A 143 18.20 7.64 -15.22
CA PRO A 143 19.16 8.15 -14.24
C PRO A 143 20.42 8.72 -14.89
N LEU A 144 20.88 9.89 -14.44
CA LEU A 144 22.11 10.52 -14.96
C LEU A 144 23.39 10.08 -14.25
N ASP A 145 23.28 9.59 -13.01
CA ASP A 145 24.42 9.09 -12.27
C ASP A 145 24.74 7.66 -12.71
N SER A 146 26.00 7.45 -13.15
CA SER A 146 26.51 6.19 -13.68
C SER A 146 26.29 4.97 -12.78
N LYS A 147 26.18 5.15 -11.46
CA LYS A 147 25.89 4.07 -10.51
C LYS A 147 24.45 3.59 -10.66
N PHE A 148 23.50 4.51 -10.77
CA PHE A 148 22.09 4.18 -10.89
C PHE A 148 21.74 3.75 -12.31
N GLU A 149 22.37 4.37 -13.31
CA GLU A 149 22.31 3.98 -14.72
C GLU A 149 22.59 2.48 -14.91
N LYS A 150 23.72 1.98 -14.38
CA LYS A 150 24.09 0.55 -14.48
C LYS A 150 23.07 -0.40 -13.87
N ILE A 151 22.39 0.01 -12.80
CA ILE A 151 21.33 -0.80 -12.19
C ILE A 151 20.06 -0.71 -13.03
N PHE A 152 19.73 0.47 -13.53
CA PHE A 152 18.58 0.70 -14.39
C PHE A 152 18.66 -0.09 -15.69
N ASP A 153 19.84 -0.16 -16.31
CA ASP A 153 20.07 -1.01 -17.48
C ASP A 153 19.77 -2.49 -17.21
N LYS A 154 20.07 -2.97 -15.99
CA LYS A 154 19.69 -4.32 -15.55
C LYS A 154 18.18 -4.44 -15.35
N VAL A 155 17.50 -3.41 -14.87
CA VAL A 155 16.02 -3.39 -14.81
C VAL A 155 15.45 -3.60 -16.21
N LEU A 156 15.92 -2.84 -17.20
CA LEU A 156 15.44 -2.89 -18.58
C LEU A 156 15.81 -4.20 -19.32
N SER A 157 17.06 -4.66 -19.18
CA SER A 157 17.63 -5.68 -20.07
C SER A 157 18.31 -6.86 -19.36
N GLY A 158 18.31 -6.88 -18.02
CA GLY A 158 18.88 -7.96 -17.22
C GLY A 158 18.22 -9.32 -17.46
N LYS A 159 18.92 -10.41 -17.13
CA LYS A 159 18.46 -11.78 -17.41
C LYS A 159 17.30 -12.16 -16.50
N LYS A 160 16.11 -12.34 -17.07
CA LYS A 160 14.89 -12.71 -16.33
C LYS A 160 14.30 -14.03 -16.86
N PRO A 161 14.94 -15.18 -16.59
CA PRO A 161 14.48 -16.47 -17.10
C PRO A 161 13.08 -16.90 -16.59
N HIS A 162 12.59 -16.26 -15.53
CA HIS A 162 11.25 -16.48 -14.96
C HIS A 162 10.17 -15.61 -15.60
N GLN A 163 10.52 -14.61 -16.42
CA GLN A 163 9.63 -13.54 -16.85
C GLN A 163 8.39 -14.06 -17.59
N GLN A 164 8.57 -14.96 -18.56
CA GLN A 164 7.45 -15.52 -19.32
C GLN A 164 6.44 -16.24 -18.41
N TYR A 165 6.93 -17.00 -17.43
CA TYR A 165 6.07 -17.69 -16.46
C TYR A 165 5.29 -16.68 -15.60
N LEU A 166 5.96 -15.65 -15.05
CA LEU A 166 5.29 -14.62 -14.26
C LEU A 166 4.26 -13.83 -15.06
N CYS A 167 4.60 -13.44 -16.30
CA CYS A 167 3.69 -12.71 -17.18
C CYS A 167 2.41 -13.52 -17.44
N ASN A 168 2.54 -14.83 -17.69
CA ASN A 168 1.40 -15.73 -17.85
C ASN A 168 0.57 -15.85 -16.57
N GLU A 169 1.21 -16.01 -15.40
CA GLU A 169 0.51 -16.13 -14.11
C GLU A 169 -0.26 -14.84 -13.76
N LEU A 170 0.29 -13.68 -14.10
CA LEU A 170 -0.31 -12.37 -13.85
C LEU A 170 -1.27 -11.91 -14.95
N GLY A 171 -1.27 -12.56 -16.11
CA GLY A 171 -2.07 -12.15 -17.27
C GLY A 171 -1.63 -10.82 -17.89
N ILE A 172 -0.32 -10.55 -17.89
CA ILE A 172 0.28 -9.32 -18.44
C ILE A 172 1.30 -9.64 -19.53
N THR A 173 1.68 -8.65 -20.33
CA THR A 173 2.75 -8.80 -21.32
C THR A 173 4.13 -8.57 -20.70
N GLU A 174 5.18 -9.01 -21.39
CA GLU A 174 6.57 -8.75 -20.99
C GLU A 174 6.90 -7.25 -20.93
N ASP A 175 6.32 -6.45 -21.84
CA ASP A 175 6.46 -5.00 -21.82
C ASP A 175 5.82 -4.37 -20.58
N ILE A 176 4.59 -4.78 -20.24
CA ILE A 176 3.90 -4.31 -19.02
C ILE A 176 4.71 -4.66 -17.77
N TYR A 177 5.28 -5.87 -17.71
CA TYR A 177 6.13 -6.28 -16.58
C TYR A 177 7.40 -5.43 -16.48
N ARG A 178 8.11 -5.21 -17.60
CA ARG A 178 9.30 -4.33 -17.63
C ARG A 178 8.95 -2.91 -17.18
N ASP A 179 7.90 -2.32 -17.74
CA ASP A 179 7.46 -0.96 -17.44
C ASP A 179 7.07 -0.81 -15.97
N TRP A 180 6.46 -1.85 -15.39
CA TRP A 180 6.16 -1.88 -13.97
C TRP A 180 7.42 -1.89 -13.09
N LEU A 181 8.41 -2.74 -13.41
CA LEU A 181 9.70 -2.75 -12.71
C LEU A 181 10.44 -1.40 -12.85
N THR A 182 10.35 -0.77 -14.03
CA THR A 182 10.86 0.58 -14.28
C THR A 182 10.22 1.60 -13.34
N ILE A 183 8.89 1.62 -13.23
CA ILE A 183 8.19 2.52 -12.30
C ILE A 183 8.62 2.26 -10.86
N ILE A 184 8.67 1.01 -10.41
CA ILE A 184 9.10 0.69 -9.03
C ILE A 184 10.51 1.23 -8.76
N PHE A 185 11.45 1.01 -9.69
CA PHE A 185 12.82 1.52 -9.56
C PHE A 185 12.86 3.04 -9.47
N MET A 186 12.22 3.75 -10.40
CA MET A 186 12.22 5.21 -10.44
C MET A 186 11.51 5.82 -9.24
N LEU A 187 10.43 5.20 -8.79
CA LEU A 187 9.59 5.69 -7.71
C LEU A 187 10.27 5.57 -6.33
N LEU A 188 11.03 4.48 -6.12
CA LEU A 188 11.56 4.11 -4.80
C LEU A 188 13.07 4.31 -4.64
N THR A 189 13.82 4.50 -5.72
CA THR A 189 15.26 4.76 -5.64
C THR A 189 15.54 6.22 -5.27
N PRO A 190 16.24 6.52 -4.17
CA PRO A 190 16.69 7.87 -3.85
C PRO A 190 17.93 8.19 -4.68
N PHE A 191 17.74 8.99 -5.74
CA PHE A 191 18.80 9.33 -6.68
C PHE A 191 19.74 10.43 -6.15
N ASP A 192 19.31 11.21 -5.15
CA ASP A 192 20.09 12.31 -4.60
C ASP A 192 20.66 12.02 -3.20
N SER A 193 21.45 12.96 -2.69
CA SER A 193 22.07 12.87 -1.37
C SER A 193 21.11 13.07 -0.20
N SER A 194 19.86 13.51 -0.45
CA SER A 194 18.85 13.66 0.60
C SER A 194 18.37 12.31 1.14
N GLY A 195 18.49 11.25 0.33
CA GLY A 195 18.01 9.91 0.66
C GLY A 195 16.48 9.77 0.55
N ILE A 196 15.80 10.79 0.03
CA ILE A 196 14.35 10.82 -0.22
C ILE A 196 14.09 10.41 -1.67
N ASN A 197 13.09 9.56 -1.90
CA ASN A 197 12.68 9.17 -3.25
C ASN A 197 11.40 9.89 -3.72
N ILE A 198 11.03 9.66 -4.98
CA ILE A 198 9.87 10.31 -5.62
C ILE A 198 8.57 10.02 -4.86
N LEU A 199 8.39 8.80 -4.34
CA LEU A 199 7.20 8.45 -3.57
C LEU A 199 7.09 9.27 -2.29
N GLU A 200 8.17 9.31 -1.50
CA GLU A 200 8.24 10.07 -0.26
C GLU A 200 8.01 11.57 -0.52
N HIS A 201 8.60 12.11 -1.58
CA HIS A 201 8.34 13.48 -2.02
C HIS A 201 6.87 13.70 -2.39
N SER A 202 6.27 12.79 -3.16
CA SER A 202 4.89 12.90 -3.62
C SER A 202 3.89 12.84 -2.46
N VAL A 203 4.10 11.93 -1.49
CA VAL A 203 3.31 11.88 -0.26
C VAL A 203 3.48 13.16 0.55
N LYS A 204 4.72 13.63 0.74
CA LYS A 204 4.98 14.88 1.46
C LYS A 204 4.28 16.06 0.79
N SER A 205 4.43 16.22 -0.52
CA SER A 205 3.79 17.29 -1.28
C SER A 205 2.27 17.21 -1.23
N LEU A 206 1.69 16.01 -1.32
CA LEU A 206 0.26 15.79 -1.18
C LEU A 206 -0.24 16.23 0.20
N CYS A 207 0.53 15.92 1.25
CA CYS A 207 0.18 16.22 2.63
C CYS A 207 0.44 17.67 3.06
N GLU A 208 1.38 18.35 2.41
CA GLU A 208 1.76 19.74 2.71
C GLU A 208 1.14 20.75 1.73
N SER A 209 0.46 20.28 0.68
CA SER A 209 -0.19 21.14 -0.30
C SER A 209 -1.20 22.09 0.33
N LYS A 210 -1.04 23.39 0.05
CA LYS A 210 -1.99 24.44 0.46
C LYS A 210 -3.34 24.32 -0.23
N ASP A 211 -3.44 23.51 -1.27
CA ASP A 211 -4.65 23.30 -2.05
C ASP A 211 -5.45 22.07 -1.60
N ASN A 212 -4.85 21.17 -0.80
CA ASN A 212 -5.52 19.96 -0.35
C ASN A 212 -6.00 20.09 1.11
N MET A 213 -7.21 19.65 1.39
CA MET A 213 -7.68 19.30 2.73
C MET A 213 -7.51 17.80 2.92
N ILE A 214 -7.05 17.42 4.11
CA ILE A 214 -6.77 16.02 4.45
C ILE A 214 -7.62 15.67 5.65
N PHE A 215 -8.43 14.64 5.47
CA PHE A 215 -9.19 14.00 6.52
C PHE A 215 -8.65 12.59 6.72
N ILE A 216 -8.34 12.27 7.97
CA ILE A 216 -7.89 10.94 8.36
C ILE A 216 -8.87 10.43 9.41
N ASN A 217 -9.52 9.31 9.11
CA ASN A 217 -10.36 8.61 10.07
C ASN A 217 -9.66 7.31 10.49
N ILE A 218 -9.58 7.06 11.79
CA ILE A 218 -8.97 5.85 12.33
C ILE A 218 -10.04 5.10 13.10
N TYR A 219 -10.32 3.87 12.68
CA TYR A 219 -11.35 3.03 13.26
C TYR A 219 -10.72 1.85 13.99
N THR A 220 -11.18 1.57 15.21
CA THR A 220 -10.70 0.47 16.05
C THR A 220 -11.86 -0.33 16.63
N TYR A 221 -11.64 -1.62 16.88
CA TYR A 221 -12.67 -2.56 17.28
C TYR A 221 -12.20 -3.50 18.40
N ASP A 222 -13.10 -3.83 19.32
CA ASP A 222 -12.80 -4.76 20.41
C ASP A 222 -12.99 -6.23 20.00
N GLU A 223 -14.02 -6.53 19.23
CA GLU A 223 -14.43 -7.90 18.94
C GLU A 223 -14.17 -8.30 17.49
N GLN A 224 -14.76 -7.54 16.57
CA GLN A 224 -14.80 -7.86 15.14
C GLN A 224 -13.51 -7.45 14.42
N CYS A 225 -13.23 -8.14 13.32
CA CYS A 225 -11.97 -8.01 12.61
C CYS A 225 -12.15 -7.28 11.27
N CYS A 226 -11.15 -6.48 10.94
CA CYS A 226 -11.01 -5.87 9.62
C CYS A 226 -10.44 -6.88 8.63
N LEU A 227 -11.01 -6.92 7.42
CA LEU A 227 -10.44 -7.69 6.32
C LEU A 227 -9.18 -7.02 5.77
N LEU A 228 -8.25 -7.84 5.27
CA LEU A 228 -7.10 -7.42 4.47
C LEU A 228 -7.34 -7.85 3.02
N SER A 229 -7.33 -6.90 2.09
CA SER A 229 -7.45 -7.16 0.65
C SER A 229 -6.15 -7.74 0.09
N ASP A 230 -6.23 -8.66 -0.87
CA ASP A 230 -5.06 -9.07 -1.67
C ASP A 230 -4.46 -7.93 -2.51
N ARG A 231 -5.21 -6.83 -2.72
CA ARG A 231 -4.71 -5.57 -3.28
C ARG A 231 -4.04 -4.66 -2.25
N GLY A 232 -4.25 -4.92 -0.95
CA GLY A 232 -3.73 -4.11 0.16
C GLY A 232 -4.55 -2.86 0.49
N PHE A 233 -5.56 -2.50 -0.31
CA PHE A 233 -6.40 -1.33 -0.09
C PHE A 233 -7.81 -1.52 -0.67
N SER A 234 -8.72 -0.62 -0.31
CA SER A 234 -9.98 -0.35 -1.00
C SER A 234 -10.23 1.15 -1.08
N ASN A 235 -11.16 1.58 -1.93
CA ASN A 235 -11.62 2.96 -2.03
C ASN A 235 -12.97 3.06 -1.30
N PRO A 236 -13.16 3.97 -0.32
CA PRO A 236 -14.41 4.08 0.43
C PRO A 236 -15.58 4.61 -0.42
N ILE A 237 -15.28 5.39 -1.45
CA ILE A 237 -16.25 6.02 -2.32
C ILE A 237 -15.85 5.69 -3.76
N PRO A 238 -16.57 4.80 -4.45
CA PRO A 238 -16.38 4.56 -5.88
C PRO A 238 -16.64 5.85 -6.66
N ASP A 239 -15.84 6.10 -7.72
CA ASP A 239 -16.08 7.17 -8.70
C ASP A 239 -16.12 8.62 -8.17
N CYS A 240 -15.54 8.89 -7.00
CA CYS A 240 -15.41 10.24 -6.47
C CYS A 240 -14.23 10.99 -7.10
N GLU A 241 -14.40 12.29 -7.39
CA GLU A 241 -13.29 13.19 -7.77
C GLU A 241 -12.21 13.32 -6.67
N HIS A 242 -12.55 12.96 -5.43
CA HIS A 242 -11.64 13.00 -4.30
C HIS A 242 -10.81 11.72 -4.20
N MET A 243 -9.50 11.88 -3.93
CA MET A 243 -8.62 10.75 -3.72
C MET A 243 -8.82 10.22 -2.30
N ALA A 244 -9.49 9.07 -2.18
CA ALA A 244 -9.78 8.43 -0.91
C ALA A 244 -9.28 6.98 -0.86
N TRP A 245 -8.66 6.59 0.25
CA TRP A 245 -8.06 5.27 0.45
C TRP A 245 -8.43 4.71 1.82
N ASN A 246 -8.89 3.47 1.83
CA ASN A 246 -9.04 2.65 3.03
C ASN A 246 -7.89 1.63 3.06
N PHE A 247 -7.13 1.62 4.14
CA PHE A 247 -6.06 0.65 4.38
C PHE A 247 -6.32 -0.11 5.68
N ASN A 248 -6.12 -1.42 5.64
CA ASN A 248 -6.05 -2.22 6.86
C ASN A 248 -4.87 -1.74 7.72
N LEU A 249 -5.08 -1.45 9.00
CA LEU A 249 -4.01 -1.05 9.91
C LEU A 249 -3.49 -2.26 10.69
N PHE A 250 -4.41 -3.04 11.26
CA PHE A 250 -4.17 -4.32 11.94
C PHE A 250 -5.48 -5.12 12.00
N ALA A 251 -5.45 -6.29 12.64
CA ALA A 251 -6.57 -7.22 12.73
C ALA A 251 -7.91 -6.58 13.13
N LYS A 252 -7.90 -5.54 13.97
CA LYS A 252 -9.10 -4.89 14.50
C LYS A 252 -9.10 -3.37 14.28
N GLY A 253 -8.45 -2.91 13.22
CA GLY A 253 -8.55 -1.50 12.86
C GLY A 253 -8.13 -1.20 11.45
N PHE A 254 -8.72 -0.15 10.90
CA PHE A 254 -8.38 0.38 9.59
C PHE A 254 -8.24 1.90 9.65
N ILE A 255 -7.53 2.44 8.68
CA ILE A 255 -7.30 3.86 8.53
C ILE A 255 -7.79 4.30 7.15
N GLN A 256 -8.52 5.41 7.14
CA GLN A 256 -9.03 6.04 5.95
C GLN A 256 -8.32 7.37 5.73
N TYR A 257 -7.81 7.59 4.52
CA TYR A 257 -7.22 8.84 4.08
C TYR A 257 -8.11 9.44 2.99
N MET A 258 -8.54 10.68 3.15
CA MET A 258 -9.28 11.42 2.14
C MET A 258 -8.57 12.74 1.84
N PHE A 259 -8.26 12.93 0.56
CA PHE A 259 -7.65 14.14 0.03
C PHE A 259 -8.64 14.81 -0.91
N ALA A 260 -8.97 16.06 -0.63
CA ALA A 260 -9.90 16.82 -1.44
C ALA A 260 -9.42 18.26 -1.64
N ASP A 261 -9.68 18.85 -2.80
CA ASP A 261 -9.47 20.28 -2.99
C ASP A 261 -10.50 21.04 -2.16
N TRP A 262 -10.06 21.85 -1.20
CA TRP A 262 -10.99 22.62 -0.36
C TRP A 262 -11.85 23.60 -1.19
N ARG A 263 -11.38 24.00 -2.38
CA ARG A 263 -12.13 24.85 -3.31
C ARG A 263 -13.43 24.18 -3.76
N SER A 264 -13.48 22.84 -3.82
CA SER A 264 -14.69 22.10 -4.17
C SER A 264 -15.80 22.23 -3.10
N PHE A 265 -15.46 22.61 -1.87
CA PHE A 265 -16.42 22.82 -0.77
C PHE A 265 -16.79 24.28 -0.55
N ILE A 266 -16.28 25.19 -1.39
CA ILE A 266 -16.52 26.61 -1.26
C ILE A 266 -17.60 27.05 -2.25
N PRO A 267 -18.67 27.74 -1.79
CA PRO A 267 -19.63 28.35 -2.69
C PRO A 267 -18.95 29.34 -3.64
N GLU A 268 -19.33 29.35 -4.92
CA GLU A 268 -18.71 30.16 -5.99
C GLU A 268 -18.57 31.65 -5.64
N ASN A 269 -19.47 32.18 -4.80
CA ASN A 269 -19.50 33.59 -4.41
C ASN A 269 -18.74 33.91 -3.11
N THR A 270 -17.85 33.04 -2.66
CA THR A 270 -17.10 33.26 -1.41
C THR A 270 -16.08 34.39 -1.58
N PRO A 271 -16.16 35.49 -0.80
CA PRO A 271 -15.26 36.62 -0.98
C PRO A 271 -13.78 36.25 -0.80
N ASN A 272 -12.91 36.80 -1.66
CA ASN A 272 -11.47 36.52 -1.69
C ASN A 272 -10.77 36.66 -0.32
N LYS A 273 -11.22 37.56 0.55
CA LYS A 273 -10.67 37.72 1.91
C LYS A 273 -10.78 36.44 2.75
N TYR A 274 -11.83 35.64 2.58
CA TYR A 274 -12.02 34.37 3.28
C TYR A 274 -11.16 33.25 2.67
N ILE A 275 -11.06 33.22 1.34
CA ILE A 275 -10.17 32.32 0.58
C ILE A 275 -8.71 32.53 1.01
N GLU A 276 -8.25 33.78 1.09
CA GLU A 276 -6.91 34.10 1.59
C GLU A 276 -6.73 33.74 3.07
N GLY A 277 -7.76 33.96 3.90
CA GLY A 277 -7.74 33.55 5.30
C GLY A 277 -7.52 32.04 5.48
N ILE A 278 -8.15 31.21 4.62
CA ILE A 278 -7.95 29.75 4.62
C ILE A 278 -6.52 29.40 4.19
N LYS A 279 -5.99 30.04 3.14
CA LYS A 279 -4.61 29.81 2.66
C LYS A 279 -3.52 30.19 3.66
N ARG A 280 -3.80 31.15 4.55
CA ARG A 280 -2.85 31.65 5.58
C ARG A 280 -2.81 30.79 6.84
N LYS A 281 -3.80 29.94 7.11
CA LYS A 281 -3.77 29.02 8.26
C LYS A 281 -2.79 27.88 8.01
N ASN A 282 -1.94 27.57 9.00
CA ASN A 282 -1.18 26.32 9.00
C ASN A 282 -2.18 25.16 9.00
N LYS A 283 -2.21 24.40 7.89
CA LYS A 283 -3.10 23.24 7.78
C LYS A 283 -2.61 22.17 8.76
N LYS A 284 -3.45 21.88 9.76
CA LYS A 284 -3.32 20.69 10.59
C LYS A 284 -3.99 19.53 9.85
N LEU A 285 -3.47 18.32 10.06
CA LEU A 285 -4.17 17.10 9.67
C LEU A 285 -5.46 17.03 10.48
N ASN A 286 -6.61 16.83 9.81
CA ASN A 286 -7.87 16.60 10.51
C ASN A 286 -7.96 15.11 10.79
N VAL A 287 -7.64 14.71 12.02
CA VAL A 287 -7.67 13.31 12.44
C VAL A 287 -8.85 13.10 13.38
N CYS A 288 -9.71 12.14 13.04
CA CYS A 288 -10.80 11.68 13.88
C CYS A 288 -10.57 10.20 14.21
N THR A 289 -10.82 9.84 15.46
CA THR A 289 -10.70 8.46 15.94
C THR A 289 -12.08 7.97 16.33
N HIS A 290 -12.37 6.73 15.96
CA HIS A 290 -13.67 6.10 16.12
C HIS A 290 -13.44 4.72 16.72
N HIS A 291 -14.30 4.33 17.65
CA HIS A 291 -14.18 3.07 18.38
C HIS A 291 -15.52 2.33 18.37
N ASN A 292 -15.49 1.07 17.95
CA ASN A 292 -16.68 0.20 17.82
C ASN A 292 -17.79 0.78 16.91
N ASP A 293 -17.39 1.55 15.88
CA ASP A 293 -18.30 1.96 14.80
C ASP A 293 -18.49 0.78 13.81
N TYR A 294 -19.39 -0.13 14.19
CA TYR A 294 -19.64 -1.38 13.47
C TYR A 294 -20.33 -1.17 12.12
N GLU A 295 -21.03 -0.05 11.92
CA GLU A 295 -21.57 0.34 10.62
C GLU A 295 -20.43 0.62 9.64
N GLN A 296 -19.44 1.42 10.07
CA GLN A 296 -18.26 1.68 9.24
C GLN A 296 -17.40 0.44 9.02
N LEU A 297 -17.38 -0.52 9.96
CA LEU A 297 -16.69 -1.79 9.76
C LEU A 297 -17.35 -2.62 8.65
N GLU A 298 -18.67 -2.71 8.66
CA GLU A 298 -19.43 -3.44 7.64
C GLU A 298 -19.18 -2.82 6.25
N ILE A 299 -19.27 -1.50 6.14
CA ILE A 299 -18.97 -0.77 4.90
C ILE A 299 -17.53 -1.03 4.44
N TYR A 300 -16.56 -0.97 5.37
CA TYR A 300 -15.16 -1.25 5.07
C TYR A 300 -14.96 -2.67 4.54
N ASN A 301 -15.46 -3.68 5.24
CA ASN A 301 -15.30 -5.09 4.87
C ASN A 301 -15.98 -5.39 3.53
N LYS A 302 -17.20 -4.88 3.31
CA LYS A 302 -17.90 -4.98 2.02
C LYS A 302 -17.10 -4.35 0.89
N ASN A 303 -16.54 -3.16 1.09
CA ASN A 303 -15.66 -2.52 0.10
C ASN A 303 -14.40 -3.33 -0.18
N VAL A 304 -13.79 -3.93 0.85
CA VAL A 304 -12.63 -4.82 0.69
C VAL A 304 -12.99 -6.04 -0.16
N VAL A 305 -14.13 -6.68 0.10
CA VAL A 305 -14.62 -7.83 -0.69
C VAL A 305 -14.93 -7.42 -2.13
N TYR A 306 -15.69 -6.34 -2.30
CA TYR A 306 -16.10 -5.84 -3.62
C TYR A 306 -14.92 -5.41 -4.47
N GLN A 307 -13.80 -4.98 -3.88
CA GLN A 307 -12.67 -4.42 -4.62
C GLN A 307 -11.41 -5.32 -4.62
N CYS A 308 -11.43 -6.45 -3.90
CA CYS A 308 -10.35 -7.42 -3.95
C CYS A 308 -10.18 -8.00 -5.36
N TYR A 309 -8.99 -8.51 -5.66
CA TYR A 309 -8.74 -9.16 -6.93
C TYR A 309 -9.34 -10.58 -6.94
N LYS A 310 -8.94 -11.42 -5.99
CA LYS A 310 -9.37 -12.82 -5.85
C LYS A 310 -9.67 -13.22 -4.41
N LYS A 311 -8.95 -12.65 -3.44
CA LYS A 311 -8.99 -13.10 -2.04
C LYS A 311 -8.98 -11.95 -1.05
N VAL A 312 -9.55 -12.22 0.11
CA VAL A 312 -9.40 -11.41 1.32
C VAL A 312 -8.85 -12.27 2.46
N TYR A 313 -8.32 -11.62 3.48
CA TYR A 313 -7.68 -12.28 4.62
C TYR A 313 -8.17 -11.70 5.93
N CYS A 314 -8.17 -12.51 6.99
CA CYS A 314 -8.66 -12.12 8.31
C CYS A 314 -7.89 -12.85 9.43
N SER A 315 -7.87 -12.25 10.62
CA SER A 315 -7.35 -12.90 11.84
C SER A 315 -8.32 -13.94 12.42
N SER A 316 -9.59 -13.90 11.98
CA SER A 316 -10.68 -14.80 12.37
C SER A 316 -11.15 -15.66 11.20
N SER A 317 -11.65 -16.86 11.49
CA SER A 317 -12.31 -17.72 10.50
C SER A 317 -13.76 -17.29 10.22
N ALA A 318 -14.32 -16.41 11.05
CA ALA A 318 -15.62 -15.78 10.86
C ALA A 318 -15.42 -14.31 10.44
N ILE A 319 -16.18 -13.88 9.43
CA ILE A 319 -16.12 -12.53 8.88
C ILE A 319 -17.36 -11.75 9.36
N TYR A 320 -17.15 -10.48 9.66
CA TYR A 320 -18.21 -9.53 9.98
C TYR A 320 -18.54 -8.68 8.76
N GLY A 321 -19.84 -8.45 8.51
CA GLY A 321 -20.34 -7.59 7.45
C GLY A 321 -20.59 -8.30 6.13
#